data_AF-A0A101HGT6-F1
#
_entry.id   AF-A0A101HGT6-F1
#
_cell.length_a   1.000
_cell.length_b   1.000
_cell.length_c   1.000
_cell.angle_alpha   90.00
_cell.angle_beta   90.00
_cell.angle_gamma   90.00
#
_symmetry.space_group_name_H-M   'P 1'
#
loop_
_entity.id
_entity.type
_entity.pdbx_description
1 polymer ?
#
loop_
_entity_poly.entity_id
_entity_poly.type
_entity_poly.pdbx_seq_one_letter_code
_entity_poly.pdbx_strand_id
1 'polypeptide(L)'
;MLNIKHRITVEKGKVKFSNLELFNQDLRNYEGKEAYIIIKPFRKNRSDNQNRYYWGVVIKILSDEIGFEPEEMHEVLKQKFLTQETLRIGKEDFIVVKPTHNMNTTEFEEYLSHIRTWASTEMNIVIPLPNDIEY
;
A
#
# COMPACT_ATOMS: atom_id res chain seq x y z
N MET A 1 -6.98 7.92 17.15
CA MET A 1 -5.78 7.55 17.93
C MET A 1 -4.63 7.35 16.98
N LEU A 2 -3.56 8.13 17.08
CA LEU A 2 -2.34 7.87 16.31
C LEU A 2 -1.67 6.60 16.86
N ASN A 3 -1.57 5.56 16.04
CA ASN A 3 -0.75 4.38 16.36
C ASN A 3 0.70 4.67 15.95
N ILE A 4 1.47 5.28 16.85
CA ILE A 4 2.89 5.54 16.64
C ILE A 4 3.67 4.22 16.78
N LYS A 5 4.48 3.88 15.79
CA LYS A 5 5.27 2.64 15.75
C LYS A 5 6.75 2.97 15.77
N HIS A 6 7.48 2.41 16.73
CA HIS A 6 8.95 2.48 16.77
C HIS A 6 9.55 1.13 16.41
N ARG A 7 10.50 1.13 15.48
CA ARG A 7 11.25 -0.08 15.14
C ARG A 7 12.25 -0.38 16.25
N ILE A 8 12.18 -1.59 16.78
CA ILE A 8 13.09 -2.10 17.81
C ILE A 8 13.76 -3.39 17.37
N THR A 9 14.88 -3.72 17.99
CA THR A 9 15.55 -5.02 17.91
C THR A 9 15.74 -5.54 19.31
N VAL A 10 15.54 -6.84 19.54
CA VAL A 10 15.75 -7.46 20.86
C VAL A 10 16.97 -8.37 20.78
N GLU A 11 18.00 -8.04 21.55
CA GLU A 11 19.26 -8.79 21.61
C GLU A 11 19.56 -9.15 23.07
N LYS A 12 19.74 -10.45 23.36
CA LYS A 12 20.04 -10.94 24.73
C LYS A 12 19.05 -10.43 25.79
N GLY A 13 17.76 -10.34 25.45
CA GLY A 13 16.71 -9.83 26.33
C GLY A 13 16.70 -8.32 26.53
N LYS A 14 17.55 -7.56 25.83
CA LYS A 14 17.57 -6.09 25.86
C LYS A 14 16.93 -5.51 24.60
N VAL A 15 16.12 -4.47 24.77
CA VAL A 15 15.53 -3.72 23.66
C VAL A 15 16.52 -2.66 23.18
N LYS A 16 16.81 -2.68 21.88
CA LYS A 16 17.54 -1.65 21.17
C LYS A 16 16.58 -0.89 20.26
N PHE A 17 16.38 0.39 20.52
CA PHE A 17 15.55 1.24 19.67
C PHE A 17 16.34 1.67 18.43
N SER A 18 15.68 1.67 17.27
CA SER A 18 16.31 2.18 16.03
C SER A 18 16.51 3.69 16.09
N ASN A 19 15.59 4.40 16.74
CA ASN A 19 15.68 5.82 17.03
C ASN A 19 15.12 6.08 18.43
N LEU A 20 16.02 6.18 19.42
CA LEU A 20 15.67 6.37 20.83
C LEU A 20 15.15 7.79 21.10
N GLU A 21 15.69 8.79 20.41
CA GLU A 21 15.32 10.19 20.61
C GLU A 21 13.88 10.45 20.21
N LEU A 22 13.46 9.94 19.05
CA LEU A 22 12.08 10.02 18.59
C LEU A 22 11.11 9.31 19.55
N PHE A 23 11.49 8.12 20.04
CA PHE A 23 10.69 7.40 21.04
C PHE A 23 10.50 8.22 22.32
N ASN A 24 11.56 8.83 22.83
CA ASN A 24 11.49 9.68 24.02
C ASN A 24 10.66 10.95 23.78
N GLN A 25 10.73 11.54 22.59
CA GLN A 25 9.90 12.68 22.21
C GLN A 25 8.42 12.30 22.23
N ASP A 26 8.07 11.17 21.64
CA ASP A 26 6.68 10.71 21.57
C ASP A 26 6.13 10.29 22.94
N LEU A 27 6.97 9.76 23.83
CA LEU A 27 6.60 9.46 25.22
C LEU A 27 6.14 10.69 26.01
N ARG A 28 6.66 11.89 25.71
CA ARG A 28 6.23 13.13 26.38
C ARG A 28 4.73 13.40 26.20
N ASN A 29 4.11 12.89 25.13
CA ASN A 29 2.67 13.03 24.89
C ASN A 29 1.81 12.17 25.84
N TYR A 30 2.44 11.23 26.54
CA TYR A 30 1.82 10.31 27.48
C TYR A 30 2.18 10.63 28.94
N GLU A 31 2.82 11.77 29.21
CA GLU A 31 3.13 12.22 30.56
C GLU A 31 1.86 12.26 31.44
N GLY A 32 1.93 11.63 32.62
CA GLY A 32 0.80 11.54 33.55
C GLY A 32 -0.34 10.61 33.13
N LYS A 33 -0.18 9.80 32.08
CA LYS A 33 -1.19 8.83 31.60
C LYS A 33 -0.69 7.40 31.77
N GLU A 34 -1.61 6.48 32.03
CA GLU A 34 -1.34 5.05 31.93
C GLU A 34 -1.42 4.58 30.47
N ALA A 35 -0.43 3.82 30.02
CA ALA A 35 -0.35 3.32 28.64
C ALA A 35 0.27 1.92 28.59
N TYR A 36 -0.09 1.13 27.58
CA TYR A 36 0.52 -0.17 27.29
C TYR A 36 1.57 -0.07 26.18
N ILE A 37 2.67 -0.80 26.29
CA ILE A 37 3.62 -1.03 25.19
C ILE A 37 3.31 -2.37 24.55
N ILE A 38 3.04 -2.38 23.24
CA ILE A 38 2.77 -3.60 22.48
C ILE A 38 3.96 -3.90 21.56
N ILE A 39 4.66 -5.02 21.82
CA ILE A 39 5.73 -5.51 20.95
C ILE A 39 5.12 -6.46 19.92
N LYS A 40 5.31 -6.15 18.63
CA LYS A 40 4.89 -7.01 17.50
C LYS A 40 6.12 -7.36 16.66
N PRO A 41 6.17 -8.58 16.06
CA PRO A 41 7.22 -8.93 15.12
C PRO A 41 7.32 -7.88 14.00
N PHE A 42 8.54 -7.38 13.75
CA PHE A 42 8.76 -6.48 12.63
C PHE A 42 8.62 -7.25 11.33
N ARG A 43 7.58 -6.91 10.55
CA ARG A 43 7.48 -7.29 9.15
C ARG A 43 7.90 -6.08 8.34
N LYS A 44 8.91 -6.23 7.47
CA LYS A 44 9.08 -5.26 6.38
C LYS A 44 7.76 -5.23 5.64
N ASN A 45 7.12 -4.07 5.59
CA ASN A 45 6.00 -3.86 4.70
C ASN A 45 6.55 -4.00 3.26
N ARG A 46 6.46 -5.21 2.69
CA ARG A 46 6.67 -5.44 1.26
C ARG A 46 5.71 -4.57 0.42
N SER A 47 4.59 -4.17 1.02
CA SER A 47 3.63 -3.21 0.47
C SER A 47 4.26 -1.85 0.15
N ASP A 48 5.29 -1.38 0.87
CA ASP A 48 5.82 -0.02 0.61
C ASP A 48 6.59 0.04 -0.72
N ASN A 49 7.34 -1.02 -1.05
CA ASN A 49 8.03 -1.10 -2.35
C ASN A 49 7.04 -1.28 -3.49
N GLN A 50 6.07 -2.19 -3.34
CA GLN A 50 5.03 -2.41 -4.35
C GLN A 50 4.14 -1.18 -4.52
N ASN A 51 3.85 -0.43 -3.45
CA ASN A 51 3.07 0.80 -3.50
C ASN A 51 3.86 1.95 -4.15
N ARG A 52 5.17 2.08 -3.86
CA ARG A 52 6.03 3.05 -4.56
C ARG A 52 6.13 2.73 -6.04
N TYR A 53 6.29 1.46 -6.40
CA TYR A 53 6.24 1.01 -7.79
C TYR A 53 4.90 1.33 -8.46
N TYR A 54 3.79 1.00 -7.79
CA TYR A 54 2.46 1.24 -8.32
C TYR A 54 2.22 2.72 -8.62
N TRP A 55 2.45 3.61 -7.65
CA TRP A 55 2.21 5.04 -7.85
C TRP A 55 3.28 5.72 -8.70
N GLY A 56 4.55 5.44 -8.43
CA GLY A 56 5.68 6.13 -9.05
C GLY A 56 5.98 5.69 -10.48
N VAL A 57 5.52 4.51 -10.89
CA VAL A 57 5.83 3.93 -12.20
C VAL A 57 4.57 3.54 -12.95
N VAL A 58 3.77 2.63 -12.40
CA VAL A 58 2.59 2.10 -13.12
C VAL A 58 1.59 3.19 -13.41
N ILE A 59 1.14 3.91 -12.38
CA ILE A 59 0.18 5.00 -12.52
C ILE A 59 0.77 6.13 -13.33
N LYS A 60 2.01 6.55 -13.01
CA LYS A 60 2.66 7.65 -13.71
C LYS A 60 2.75 7.42 -15.22
N ILE A 61 3.27 6.27 -15.66
CA ILE A 61 3.38 5.95 -17.09
C ILE A 61 2.01 5.96 -17.76
N LEU A 62 1.01 5.31 -17.15
CA LEU A 62 -0.33 5.25 -17.74
C LEU A 62 -1.01 6.63 -17.79
N SER A 63 -0.84 7.44 -16.76
CA SER A 63 -1.34 8.82 -16.73
C SER A 63 -0.68 9.68 -17.80
N ASP A 64 0.65 9.62 -17.93
CA ASP A 64 1.41 10.41 -18.90
C ASP A 64 1.05 10.02 -20.35
N GLU A 65 0.85 8.72 -20.63
CA GLU A 65 0.52 8.22 -21.97
C GLU A 65 -0.96 8.41 -22.35
N ILE A 66 -1.89 8.26 -21.40
CA ILE A 66 -3.33 8.29 -21.67
C ILE A 66 -3.91 9.72 -21.46
N GLY A 67 -3.23 10.56 -20.69
CA GLY A 67 -3.62 11.95 -20.43
C GLY A 67 -4.67 12.11 -19.31
N PHE A 68 -4.65 11.23 -18.31
CA PHE A 68 -5.52 11.33 -17.11
C PHE A 68 -4.71 11.65 -15.87
N GLU A 69 -5.34 12.32 -14.90
CA GLU A 69 -4.70 12.56 -13.61
C GLU A 69 -4.40 11.23 -12.88
N PRO A 70 -3.31 11.14 -12.10
CA PRO A 70 -2.91 9.92 -11.40
C PRO A 70 -4.02 9.25 -10.58
N GLU A 71 -4.84 10.05 -9.91
CA GLU A 71 -5.97 9.59 -9.11
C GLU A 71 -7.11 9.04 -9.97
N GLU A 72 -7.37 9.65 -11.14
CA GLU A 72 -8.37 9.16 -12.08
C GLU A 72 -7.93 7.81 -12.68
N MET A 73 -6.65 7.71 -13.05
CA MET A 73 -6.05 6.47 -13.53
C MET A 73 -6.13 5.37 -12.47
N HIS A 74 -5.88 5.70 -11.21
CA HIS A 74 -6.06 4.75 -10.10
C HIS A 74 -7.48 4.18 -10.03
N GLU A 75 -8.50 5.03 -10.12
CA GLU A 75 -9.89 4.59 -10.06
C GLU A 75 -10.30 3.75 -11.29
N VAL A 76 -9.84 4.12 -12.48
CA VAL A 76 -10.08 3.34 -13.71
C VAL A 76 -9.50 1.93 -13.59
N LEU A 77 -8.25 1.80 -13.12
CA LEU A 77 -7.60 0.49 -12.96
C LEU A 77 -8.30 -0.35 -11.89
N LYS A 78 -8.78 0.27 -10.81
CA LYS A 78 -9.60 -0.41 -9.79
C LYS A 78 -10.88 -0.96 -10.38
N GLN A 79 -11.64 -0.13 -11.10
CA GLN A 79 -12.90 -0.57 -11.72
C GLN A 79 -12.70 -1.69 -12.74
N LYS A 80 -11.56 -1.67 -13.46
CA LYS A 80 -11.26 -2.61 -14.53
C LYS A 80 -10.78 -3.97 -14.04
N PHE A 81 -9.92 -4.02 -13.04
CA PHE A 81 -9.19 -5.25 -12.68
C PHE A 81 -9.57 -5.83 -11.31
N LEU A 82 -10.30 -5.10 -10.48
CA LEU A 82 -10.70 -5.60 -9.18
C LEU A 82 -12.10 -6.19 -9.21
N THR A 83 -12.29 -7.26 -8.44
CA THR A 83 -13.59 -7.90 -8.30
C THR A 83 -14.60 -6.92 -7.74
N GLN A 84 -15.70 -6.77 -8.48
CA GLN A 84 -16.89 -6.05 -8.06
C GLN A 84 -17.77 -6.98 -7.23
N GLU A 85 -18.16 -6.54 -6.04
CA GLU A 85 -19.17 -7.21 -5.21
C GLU A 85 -20.47 -6.42 -5.25
N THR A 86 -21.59 -7.13 -5.38
CA THR A 86 -22.91 -6.52 -5.28
C THR A 86 -23.34 -6.51 -3.82
N LEU A 87 -23.39 -5.33 -3.21
CA LEU A 87 -23.97 -5.11 -1.90
C LEU A 87 -25.45 -4.79 -2.04
N ARG A 88 -26.31 -5.60 -1.45
CA ARG A 88 -27.75 -5.34 -1.41
C ARG A 88 -28.11 -4.57 -0.15
N ILE A 89 -28.64 -3.35 -0.31
CA ILE A 89 -29.15 -2.54 0.80
C ILE A 89 -30.66 -2.39 0.58
N GLY A 90 -31.45 -3.16 1.35
CA GLY A 90 -32.90 -3.20 1.19
C GLY A 90 -33.31 -3.83 -0.16
N LYS A 91 -33.90 -3.02 -1.05
CA LYS A 91 -34.34 -3.42 -2.41
C LYS A 91 -33.39 -2.96 -3.52
N GLU A 92 -32.33 -2.25 -3.17
CA GLU A 92 -31.37 -1.70 -4.14
C GLU A 92 -30.04 -2.46 -4.07
N ASP A 93 -29.46 -2.70 -5.24
CA ASP A 93 -28.18 -3.36 -5.42
C ASP A 93 -27.10 -2.32 -5.78
N PHE A 94 -26.02 -2.30 -5.02
CA PHE A 94 -24.87 -1.41 -5.21
C PHE A 94 -23.66 -2.23 -5.65
N ILE A 95 -23.01 -1.84 -6.75
CA ILE A 95 -21.76 -2.45 -7.20
C ILE A 95 -20.61 -1.74 -6.49
N VAL A 96 -19.88 -2.46 -5.64
CA VAL A 96 -18.73 -1.93 -4.89
C VAL A 96 -17.47 -2.69 -5.26
N VAL A 97 -16.42 -1.94 -5.56
CA VAL A 97 -15.09 -2.51 -5.85
C VAL A 97 -14.38 -2.83 -4.53
N LYS A 98 -13.83 -4.05 -4.40
CA LYS A 98 -13.04 -4.40 -3.23
C LYS A 98 -11.87 -3.43 -3.04
N PRO A 99 -11.64 -2.89 -1.81
CA PRO A 99 -10.55 -1.97 -1.59
C PRO A 99 -9.18 -2.65 -1.75
N THR A 100 -8.26 -1.99 -2.48
CA THR A 100 -6.87 -2.45 -2.66
C THR A 100 -6.09 -2.56 -1.35
N HIS A 101 -6.47 -1.80 -0.31
CA HIS A 101 -5.79 -1.80 0.98
C HIS A 101 -5.98 -3.10 1.79
N ASN A 102 -6.92 -3.97 1.39
CA ASN A 102 -7.15 -5.28 2.02
C ASN A 102 -6.45 -6.43 1.30
N MET A 103 -5.78 -6.18 0.18
CA MET A 103 -5.09 -7.22 -0.59
C MET A 103 -3.82 -7.68 0.13
N ASN A 104 -3.58 -8.99 0.08
CA ASN A 104 -2.28 -9.52 0.44
C ASN A 104 -1.25 -9.26 -0.68
N THR A 105 0.03 -9.46 -0.38
CA THR A 105 1.13 -9.20 -1.32
C THR A 105 1.02 -9.97 -2.64
N THR A 106 0.49 -11.19 -2.62
CA THR A 106 0.32 -12.03 -3.81
C THR A 106 -0.81 -11.50 -4.68
N GLU A 107 -1.97 -11.21 -4.09
CA GLU A 107 -3.13 -10.62 -4.77
C GLU A 107 -2.75 -9.28 -5.41
N PHE A 108 -1.95 -8.47 -4.74
CA PHE A 108 -1.49 -7.19 -5.29
C PHE A 108 -0.51 -7.37 -6.46
N GLU A 109 0.36 -8.40 -6.42
CA GLU A 109 1.25 -8.70 -7.55
C GLU A 109 0.47 -9.21 -8.77
N GLU A 110 -0.56 -10.03 -8.56
CA GLU A 110 -1.48 -10.49 -9.61
C GLU A 110 -2.21 -9.30 -10.24
N TYR A 111 -2.72 -8.37 -9.43
CA TYR A 111 -3.30 -7.12 -9.91
C TYR A 111 -2.33 -6.31 -10.79
N LEU A 112 -1.08 -6.12 -10.34
CA LEU A 112 -0.04 -5.44 -11.13
C LEU A 112 0.33 -6.20 -12.41
N SER A 113 0.30 -7.53 -12.39
CA SER A 113 0.55 -8.37 -13.58
C SER A 113 -0.52 -8.17 -14.65
N HIS A 114 -1.81 -8.14 -14.25
CA HIS A 114 -2.92 -7.89 -15.17
C HIS A 114 -2.84 -6.49 -15.80
N ILE A 115 -2.50 -5.46 -15.01
CA ILE A 115 -2.33 -4.10 -15.52
C ILE A 115 -1.21 -4.05 -16.57
N ARG A 116 -0.04 -4.63 -16.28
CA ARG A 116 1.09 -4.65 -17.22
C ARG A 116 0.75 -5.36 -18.52
N THR A 117 0.10 -6.51 -18.41
CA THR A 117 -0.33 -7.29 -19.58
C THR A 117 -1.28 -6.46 -20.43
N TRP A 118 -2.31 -5.88 -19.82
CA TRP A 118 -3.29 -5.04 -20.53
C TRP A 118 -2.64 -3.81 -21.18
N ALA A 119 -1.77 -3.10 -20.47
CA ALA A 119 -1.07 -1.94 -21.02
C ALA A 119 -0.23 -2.32 -22.25
N SER A 120 0.45 -3.47 -22.19
CA SER A 120 1.25 -3.96 -23.31
C SER A 120 0.40 -4.46 -24.48
N THR A 121 -0.72 -5.14 -24.23
CA THR A 121 -1.52 -5.76 -25.29
C THR A 121 -2.46 -4.78 -25.97
N GLU A 122 -3.13 -3.92 -25.21
CA GLU A 122 -4.16 -3.02 -25.74
C GLU A 122 -3.61 -1.66 -26.15
N MET A 123 -2.53 -1.21 -25.51
CA MET A 123 -2.01 0.16 -25.68
C MET A 123 -0.56 0.18 -26.18
N ASN A 124 0.09 -0.98 -26.28
CA ASN A 124 1.51 -1.10 -26.62
C ASN A 124 2.43 -0.30 -25.68
N ILE A 125 1.99 -0.10 -24.42
CA ILE A 125 2.73 0.59 -23.36
C ILE A 125 3.48 -0.45 -22.53
N VAL A 126 4.80 -0.31 -22.44
CA VAL A 126 5.64 -1.21 -21.66
C VAL A 126 5.90 -0.62 -20.28
N ILE A 127 5.42 -1.29 -19.25
CA ILE A 127 5.63 -0.91 -17.85
C ILE A 127 6.75 -1.79 -17.26
N PRO A 128 7.87 -1.21 -16.82
CA PRO A 128 9.05 -1.96 -16.36
C PRO A 128 8.78 -2.69 -15.03
N LEU A 129 9.51 -3.77 -14.74
CA LEU A 129 9.39 -4.49 -13.48
C LEU A 129 10.03 -3.72 -12.32
N PRO A 130 9.62 -4.00 -11.06
CA PRO A 130 10.17 -3.29 -9.91
C PRO A 130 11.68 -3.46 -9.68
N ASN A 131 12.27 -4.51 -10.24
CA ASN A 131 13.71 -4.80 -10.12
C ASN A 131 14.54 -4.22 -11.27
N ASP A 132 13.90 -3.66 -12.30
CA ASP A 132 14.56 -3.11 -13.50
C ASP A 132 14.79 -1.59 -13.37
N ILE A 133 14.43 -1.01 -12.23
CA ILE A 133 14.41 0.43 -11.97
C ILE A 133 14.82 0.70 -10.51
N GLU A 134 15.83 1.54 -10.32
CA GLU A 134 16.14 2.13 -9.01
C GLU A 134 15.22 3.34 -8.79
N TYR A 135 14.52 3.37 -7.64
CA TYR A 135 13.59 4.44 -7.26
C TYR A 135 14.27 5.53 -6.44
#